data_AF-A0A0F2LD30-F1
#
_entry.id   AF-A0A0F2LD30-F1
#
_cell.length_a   1.000
_cell.length_b   1.000
_cell.length_c   1.000
_cell.angle_alpha   90.00
_cell.angle_beta   90.00
_cell.angle_gamma   90.00
#
_symmetry.space_group_name_H-M   'P 1'
#
loop_
_entity.id
_entity.type
_entity.pdbx_description
1 polymer ?
#
loop_
_entity_poly.entity_id
_entity_poly.type
_entity_poly.pdbx_seq_one_letter_code
_entity_poly.pdbx_strand_id
1 'polypeptide(L)'
;MAGYSKKRLASLVDSLPGFKEPKLRLEQYATPGDIAATIAWTMYMRGELNEGWVVDLGCGTGRLAYAASLLGARALCVDIDPAPLAIPASLSIDVAQCDAGMPCVKRGVKVVMNPPFGIWTRRGDSLFIRGAAAVAGVIYSIHKYAALQYILRLAEGLGLRAELLDAARIDIPPMYPHHRKRRHSVAVAIIRLEATSRGTPNRSE
;
A
#
# COMPACT_ATOMS: atom_id res chain seq x y z
N MET A 1 19.47 14.88 7.77
CA MET A 1 18.71 13.78 7.11
C MET A 1 19.30 13.56 5.73
N ALA A 2 19.52 12.31 5.32
CA ALA A 2 20.13 12.02 4.03
C ALA A 2 19.26 12.57 2.89
N GLY A 3 19.85 13.43 2.05
CA GLY A 3 19.20 14.06 0.90
C GLY A 3 18.94 13.05 -0.22
N TYR A 4 17.95 12.17 -0.02
CA TYR A 4 17.45 11.34 -1.10
C TYR A 4 16.71 12.20 -2.12
N SER A 5 16.92 11.94 -3.40
CA SER A 5 16.01 12.42 -4.44
C SER A 5 14.93 11.37 -4.67
N LYS A 6 13.75 11.77 -5.16
CA LYS A 6 12.68 10.84 -5.53
C LYS A 6 13.16 9.73 -6.49
N LYS A 7 14.05 10.08 -7.44
CA LYS A 7 14.66 9.12 -8.37
C LYS A 7 15.57 8.10 -7.67
N ARG A 8 16.38 8.54 -6.70
CA ARG A 8 17.23 7.64 -5.91
C ARG A 8 16.38 6.71 -5.05
N LEU A 9 15.29 7.22 -4.46
CA LEU A 9 14.35 6.41 -3.69
C LEU A 9 13.76 5.28 -4.56
N ALA A 10 13.27 5.60 -5.76
CA ALA A 10 12.74 4.62 -6.70
C ALA A 10 13.75 3.52 -7.03
N SER A 11 15.01 3.92 -7.33
CA SER A 11 16.08 2.97 -7.64
C SER A 11 16.42 2.03 -6.48
N LEU A 12 16.37 2.53 -5.23
CA LEU A 12 16.59 1.69 -4.05
C LEU A 12 15.44 0.69 -3.87
N VAL A 13 14.20 1.14 -4.05
CA VAL A 13 13.02 0.26 -3.96
C VAL A 13 13.04 -0.83 -5.04
N ASP A 14 13.41 -0.48 -6.28
CA ASP A 14 13.50 -1.46 -7.37
C ASP A 14 14.65 -2.46 -7.22
N SER A 15 15.66 -2.15 -6.40
CA SER A 15 16.73 -3.08 -6.06
C SER A 15 16.27 -4.23 -5.14
N LEU A 16 15.10 -4.11 -4.51
CA LEU A 16 14.57 -5.18 -3.67
C LEU A 16 14.20 -6.41 -4.51
N PRO A 17 14.50 -7.62 -4.01
CA PRO A 17 14.10 -8.85 -4.68
C PRO A 17 12.57 -8.93 -4.81
N GLY A 18 12.10 -9.54 -5.90
CA GLY A 18 10.70 -9.84 -6.11
C GLY A 18 10.24 -11.08 -5.34
N PHE A 19 9.01 -11.52 -5.61
CA PHE A 19 8.49 -12.79 -5.10
C PHE A 19 9.26 -13.96 -5.70
N LYS A 20 9.73 -14.89 -4.84
CA LYS A 20 10.36 -16.14 -5.29
C LYS A 20 9.36 -17.06 -6.00
N GLU A 21 8.18 -17.22 -5.39
CA GLU A 21 7.09 -18.06 -5.89
C GLU A 21 5.76 -17.28 -5.77
N PRO A 22 5.42 -16.41 -6.74
CA PRO A 22 4.24 -15.57 -6.65
C PRO A 22 2.94 -16.38 -6.67
N LYS A 23 2.06 -16.12 -5.69
CA LYS A 23 0.74 -16.74 -5.56
C LYS A 23 -0.30 -15.93 -6.32
N LEU A 24 -0.78 -16.49 -7.44
CA LEU A 24 -1.81 -15.88 -8.29
C LEU A 24 -3.09 -15.48 -7.53
N ARG A 25 -3.56 -16.36 -6.63
CA ARG A 25 -4.77 -16.12 -5.84
C ARG A 25 -4.64 -14.94 -4.87
N LEU A 26 -3.42 -14.48 -4.59
CA LEU A 26 -3.15 -13.31 -3.76
C LEU A 26 -2.74 -12.09 -4.60
N GLU A 27 -2.72 -12.21 -5.92
CA GLU A 27 -2.30 -11.14 -6.85
C GLU A 27 -0.91 -10.60 -6.50
N GLN A 28 0.06 -11.48 -6.23
CA GLN A 28 1.40 -11.10 -5.82
C GLN A 28 2.25 -10.56 -6.99
N TYR A 29 2.31 -9.24 -7.10
CA TYR A 29 3.23 -8.50 -7.94
C TYR A 29 3.86 -7.36 -7.14
N ALA A 30 5.11 -7.01 -7.46
CA ALA A 30 5.83 -5.98 -6.73
C ALA A 30 5.40 -4.58 -7.21
N THR A 31 5.13 -3.67 -6.27
CA THR A 31 4.86 -2.26 -6.61
C THR A 31 6.07 -1.63 -7.28
N PRO A 32 5.93 -0.98 -8.45
CA PRO A 32 7.05 -0.27 -9.10
C PRO A 32 7.70 0.77 -8.20
N GLY A 33 9.03 0.89 -8.25
CA GLY A 33 9.79 1.80 -7.38
C GLY A 33 9.43 3.27 -7.57
N ASP A 34 9.09 3.70 -8.77
CA ASP A 34 8.62 5.07 -9.07
C ASP A 34 7.29 5.40 -8.38
N ILE A 35 6.34 4.47 -8.38
CA ILE A 35 5.05 4.60 -7.67
C ILE A 35 5.29 4.63 -6.16
N ALA A 36 6.08 3.69 -5.63
CA ALA A 36 6.41 3.66 -4.21
C ALA A 36 7.12 4.94 -3.74
N ALA A 37 8.06 5.44 -4.55
CA ALA A 37 8.75 6.69 -4.29
C ALA A 37 7.81 7.90 -4.37
N THR A 38 6.86 7.93 -5.31
CA THR A 38 5.86 9.00 -5.39
C THR A 38 4.99 9.04 -4.13
N ILE A 39 4.51 7.89 -3.63
CA ILE A 39 3.74 7.83 -2.38
C ILE A 39 4.58 8.31 -1.19
N ALA A 40 5.74 7.70 -0.95
CA ALA A 40 6.58 8.02 0.21
C ALA A 40 7.07 9.48 0.17
N TRP A 41 7.46 9.99 -1.00
CA TRP A 41 7.86 11.38 -1.16
C TRP A 41 6.70 12.35 -0.90
N THR A 42 5.48 12.01 -1.32
CA THR A 42 4.29 12.82 -1.05
C THR A 42 4.00 12.88 0.45
N MET A 43 4.06 11.75 1.15
CA MET A 43 3.90 11.69 2.60
C MET A 43 4.98 12.52 3.32
N TYR A 44 6.24 12.42 2.88
CA TYR A 44 7.35 13.20 3.42
C TYR A 44 7.14 14.70 3.26
N MET A 45 6.76 15.15 2.06
CA MET A 45 6.48 16.58 1.79
C MET A 45 5.30 17.12 2.60
N ARG A 46 4.36 16.26 3.00
CA ARG A 46 3.23 16.60 3.86
C ARG A 46 3.52 16.47 5.36
N GLY A 47 4.74 16.07 5.74
CA GLY A 47 5.12 15.84 7.13
C GLY A 47 4.43 14.62 7.77
N GLU A 48 3.81 13.76 6.97
CA GLU A 48 3.01 12.64 7.47
C GLU A 48 3.86 11.46 7.94
N LEU A 49 5.18 11.49 7.68
CA LEU A 49 6.14 10.47 8.15
C LEU A 49 6.75 10.78 9.52
N ASN A 50 6.57 12.01 10.04
CA ASN A 50 7.34 12.50 11.19
C ASN A 50 6.98 11.82 12.52
N GLU A 51 5.76 11.27 12.63
CA GLU A 51 5.24 10.72 13.88
C GLU A 51 4.38 9.47 13.64
N GLY A 52 4.32 8.59 14.64
CA GLY A 52 3.51 7.37 14.58
C GLY A 52 4.04 6.33 13.59
N TRP A 53 3.20 5.32 13.33
CA TRP A 53 3.55 4.22 12.42
C TRP A 53 2.96 4.43 11.03
N VAL A 54 3.74 4.04 10.03
CA VAL A 54 3.26 3.81 8.66
C VAL A 54 3.10 2.30 8.49
N VAL A 55 1.88 1.85 8.25
CA VAL A 55 1.55 0.43 8.09
C VAL A 55 1.31 0.14 6.61
N ASP A 56 2.09 -0.77 6.05
CA ASP A 56 1.94 -1.28 4.68
C ASP A 56 1.03 -2.51 4.70
N LEU A 57 -0.23 -2.34 4.27
CA LEU A 57 -1.22 -3.42 4.27
C LEU A 57 -1.16 -4.23 2.97
N GLY A 58 -0.95 -5.54 3.08
CA GLY A 58 -0.62 -6.41 1.95
C GLY A 58 0.74 -6.06 1.37
N CYS A 59 1.74 -5.89 2.24
CA CYS A 59 3.02 -5.31 1.89
C CYS A 59 3.81 -6.13 0.86
N GLY A 60 3.53 -7.43 0.73
CA GLY A 60 4.31 -8.36 -0.08
C GLY A 60 5.79 -8.27 0.29
N THR A 61 6.62 -7.91 -0.69
CA THR A 61 8.07 -7.75 -0.51
C THR A 61 8.48 -6.46 0.22
N GLY A 62 7.52 -5.66 0.70
CA GLY A 62 7.74 -4.50 1.56
C GLY A 62 8.17 -3.23 0.84
N ARG A 63 7.84 -3.07 -0.45
CA ARG A 63 8.32 -1.94 -1.26
C ARG A 63 7.80 -0.58 -0.78
N LEU A 64 6.54 -0.47 -0.35
CA LEU A 64 5.99 0.79 0.15
C LEU A 64 6.54 1.10 1.56
N ALA A 65 6.57 0.10 2.45
CA ALA A 65 7.20 0.23 3.76
C ALA A 65 8.67 0.66 3.68
N TYR A 66 9.45 0.06 2.77
CA TYR A 66 10.86 0.40 2.58
C TYR A 66 11.04 1.82 2.04
N ALA A 67 10.19 2.24 1.09
CA ALA A 67 10.22 3.62 0.60
C ALA A 67 9.96 4.62 1.73
N ALA A 68 8.99 4.33 2.62
CA ALA A 68 8.69 5.17 3.77
C ALA A 68 9.82 5.15 4.82
N SER A 69 10.42 3.99 5.10
CA SER A 69 11.49 3.85 6.10
C SER A 69 12.78 4.56 5.67
N LEU A 70 13.11 4.56 4.37
CA LEU A 70 14.22 5.34 3.81
C LEU A 70 14.07 6.86 4.03
N LEU A 71 12.85 7.35 4.23
CA LEU A 71 12.55 8.74 4.55
C LEU A 71 12.33 8.98 6.06
N GLY A 72 12.64 7.99 6.90
CA GLY A 72 12.65 8.12 8.36
C GLY A 72 11.37 7.64 9.06
N ALA A 73 10.42 7.04 8.35
CA ALA A 73 9.19 6.53 8.96
C ALA A 73 9.45 5.26 9.79
N ARG A 74 8.73 5.12 10.91
CA ARG A 74 8.57 3.82 11.59
C ARG A 74 7.57 2.98 10.80
N ALA A 75 8.08 2.01 10.06
CA ALA A 75 7.28 1.23 9.12
C ALA A 75 6.98 -0.18 9.68
N LEU A 76 5.74 -0.64 9.48
CA LEU A 76 5.30 -2.00 9.75
C LEU A 76 4.73 -2.62 8.47
N CYS A 77 5.31 -3.74 8.06
CA CYS A 77 4.85 -4.57 6.95
C CYS A 77 3.83 -5.60 7.44
N VAL A 78 2.60 -5.57 6.90
CA VAL A 78 1.56 -6.54 7.20
C VAL A 78 1.19 -7.32 5.95
N ASP A 79 1.27 -8.64 6.00
CA ASP A 79 0.80 -9.52 4.90
C ASP A 79 0.16 -10.80 5.43
N ILE A 80 -0.78 -11.37 4.68
CA ILE A 80 -1.39 -12.65 5.01
C ILE A 80 -0.45 -13.82 4.66
N ASP A 81 0.39 -13.61 3.65
CA ASP A 81 1.42 -14.55 3.24
C ASP A 81 2.72 -14.28 4.00
N PRO A 82 3.20 -15.22 4.84
CA PRO A 82 4.46 -15.04 5.55
C PRO A 82 5.69 -15.16 4.65
N ALA A 83 5.58 -15.79 3.47
CA ALA A 83 6.72 -16.07 2.60
C ALA A 83 7.51 -14.81 2.16
N PRO A 84 6.87 -13.72 1.68
CA PRO A 84 7.60 -12.51 1.28
C PRO A 84 8.09 -11.67 2.47
N LEU A 85 7.57 -11.86 3.70
CA LEU A 85 7.91 -11.04 4.87
C LEU A 85 9.39 -11.13 5.28
N ALA A 86 10.11 -12.18 4.88
CA ALA A 86 11.55 -12.29 5.11
C ALA A 86 12.36 -11.14 4.45
N ILE A 87 11.85 -10.56 3.35
CA ILE A 87 12.51 -9.45 2.66
C ILE A 87 12.48 -8.17 3.52
N PRO A 88 11.32 -7.62 3.92
CA PRO A 88 11.29 -6.43 4.78
C PRO A 88 11.96 -6.65 6.14
N ALA A 89 11.85 -7.86 6.72
CA ALA A 89 12.54 -8.17 7.98
C ALA A 89 14.07 -8.04 7.85
N SER A 90 14.65 -8.47 6.71
CA SER A 90 16.09 -8.31 6.45
C SER A 90 16.55 -6.86 6.30
N LEU A 91 15.61 -5.94 6.07
CA LEU A 91 15.83 -4.49 5.97
C LEU A 91 15.59 -3.76 7.30
N SER A 92 15.44 -4.50 8.41
CA SER A 92 15.08 -3.97 9.73
C SER A 92 13.73 -3.24 9.75
N ILE A 93 12.79 -3.65 8.91
CA ILE A 93 11.39 -3.21 8.94
C ILE A 93 10.61 -4.21 9.79
N ASP A 94 9.77 -3.71 10.70
CA ASP A 94 8.91 -4.57 11.51
C ASP A 94 7.91 -5.31 10.61
N VAL A 95 7.63 -6.57 10.94
CA VAL A 95 6.72 -7.42 10.15
C VAL A 95 5.67 -8.07 11.03
N ALA A 96 4.46 -8.24 10.49
CA ALA A 96 3.40 -9.01 11.13
C ALA A 96 2.62 -9.80 10.07
N GLN A 97 2.28 -11.05 10.40
CA GLN A 97 1.40 -11.86 9.55
C GLN A 97 -0.05 -11.61 9.97
N CYS A 98 -0.85 -10.98 9.10
CA CYS A 98 -2.27 -10.70 9.37
C CYS A 98 -3.06 -10.41 8.09
N ASP A 99 -4.39 -10.58 8.17
CA ASP A 99 -5.32 -10.18 7.12
C ASP A 99 -5.48 -8.65 7.09
N ALA A 100 -5.18 -8.03 5.96
CA ALA A 100 -5.36 -6.59 5.74
C ALA A 100 -6.83 -6.13 5.83
N GLY A 101 -7.80 -7.04 5.68
CA GLY A 101 -9.23 -6.76 5.92
C GLY A 101 -9.57 -6.62 7.40
N MET A 102 -8.73 -7.16 8.30
CA MET A 102 -8.86 -7.05 9.75
C MET A 102 -7.47 -6.81 10.38
N PRO A 103 -6.84 -5.64 10.15
CA PRO A 103 -5.45 -5.41 10.53
C PRO A 103 -5.19 -5.59 12.03
N CYS A 104 -4.10 -6.29 12.38
CA CYS A 104 -3.67 -6.50 13.76
C CYS A 104 -2.91 -5.30 14.35
N VAL A 105 -3.40 -4.08 14.13
CA VAL A 105 -2.77 -2.84 14.59
C VAL A 105 -3.77 -1.95 15.32
N LYS A 106 -3.29 -1.17 16.29
CA LYS A 106 -4.14 -0.19 17.00
C LYS A 106 -4.47 0.99 16.08
N ARG A 107 -5.59 1.66 16.35
CA ARG A 107 -5.97 2.90 15.65
C ARG A 107 -4.94 4.00 15.87
N GLY A 108 -4.85 4.93 14.91
CA GLY A 108 -3.95 6.08 14.95
C GLY A 108 -2.67 5.89 14.13
N VAL A 109 -2.66 4.93 13.21
CA VAL A 109 -1.58 4.73 12.23
C VAL A 109 -1.87 5.50 10.94
N LYS A 110 -0.86 5.64 10.08
CA LYS A 110 -1.05 5.92 8.65
C LYS A 110 -0.94 4.61 7.88
N VAL A 111 -1.68 4.48 6.78
CA VAL A 111 -1.62 3.28 5.93
C VAL A 111 -1.10 3.64 4.55
N VAL A 112 -0.24 2.78 4.02
CA VAL A 112 0.08 2.69 2.59
C VAL A 112 -0.36 1.31 2.11
N MET A 113 -0.83 1.18 0.87
CA MET A 113 -1.20 -0.13 0.34
C MET A 113 -1.24 -0.17 -1.19
N ASN A 114 -0.92 -1.35 -1.73
CA ASN A 114 -1.17 -1.73 -3.11
C ASN A 114 -2.09 -2.96 -3.12
N PRO A 115 -3.41 -2.79 -2.86
CA PRO A 115 -4.33 -3.90 -2.68
C PRO A 115 -4.45 -4.78 -3.95
N PRO A 116 -4.90 -6.03 -3.78
CA PRO A 116 -5.21 -6.89 -4.92
C PRO A 116 -6.36 -6.28 -5.73
N PHE A 117 -6.16 -6.14 -7.04
CA PHE A 117 -7.09 -5.47 -7.95
C PHE A 117 -8.34 -6.28 -8.31
N GLY A 118 -8.58 -7.39 -7.61
CA GLY A 118 -9.74 -8.25 -7.76
C GLY A 118 -9.86 -8.95 -9.10
N ILE A 119 -8.73 -9.26 -9.74
CA ILE A 119 -8.67 -10.19 -10.88
C ILE A 119 -9.04 -11.60 -10.42
N TRP A 120 -8.51 -12.01 -9.26
CA TRP A 120 -8.67 -13.35 -8.71
C TRP A 120 -9.44 -13.37 -7.38
N THR A 121 -9.41 -12.26 -6.64
CA THR A 121 -10.13 -12.11 -5.37
C THR A 121 -11.27 -11.10 -5.47
N ARG A 122 -12.51 -11.58 -5.55
CA ARG A 122 -13.68 -10.68 -5.55
C ARG A 122 -13.64 -9.80 -4.30
N ARG A 123 -13.75 -8.48 -4.49
CA ARG A 123 -13.82 -7.46 -3.42
C ARG A 123 -12.53 -7.30 -2.58
N GLY A 124 -11.37 -7.75 -3.07
CA GLY A 124 -10.07 -7.54 -2.38
C GLY A 124 -9.80 -6.07 -2.08
N ASP A 125 -9.86 -5.20 -3.10
CA ASP A 125 -9.77 -3.74 -2.95
C ASP A 125 -10.71 -3.17 -1.87
N SER A 126 -11.96 -3.64 -1.82
CA SER A 126 -12.96 -3.14 -0.86
C SER A 126 -12.67 -3.55 0.58
N LEU A 127 -12.15 -4.77 0.78
CA LEU A 127 -11.79 -5.27 2.11
C LEU A 127 -10.60 -4.50 2.66
N PHE A 128 -9.59 -4.23 1.84
CA PHE A 128 -8.42 -3.44 2.22
C PHE A 128 -8.80 -2.01 2.60
N ILE A 129 -9.68 -1.36 1.83
CA ILE A 129 -10.16 0.00 2.15
C ILE A 129 -10.89 0.04 3.50
N ARG A 130 -11.72 -0.98 3.80
CA ARG A 130 -12.42 -1.07 5.09
C ARG A 130 -11.46 -1.33 6.25
N GLY A 131 -10.50 -2.25 6.07
CA GLY A 131 -9.48 -2.54 7.07
C GLY A 131 -8.61 -1.32 7.37
N ALA A 132 -8.14 -0.63 6.32
CA ALA A 132 -7.39 0.61 6.45
C ALA A 132 -8.18 1.71 7.17
N ALA A 133 -9.44 1.93 6.80
CA ALA A 133 -10.31 2.93 7.44
C ALA A 133 -10.57 2.65 8.92
N ALA A 134 -10.54 1.38 9.34
CA ALA A 134 -10.73 1.01 10.75
C ALA A 134 -9.57 1.46 11.64
N VAL A 135 -8.35 1.55 11.10
CA VAL A 135 -7.12 1.80 11.87
C VAL A 135 -6.44 3.13 11.56
N ALA A 136 -6.69 3.74 10.40
CA ALA A 136 -5.95 4.89 9.91
C ALA A 136 -6.83 6.13 9.65
N GLY A 137 -6.29 7.30 10.01
CA GLY A 137 -6.86 8.60 9.63
C GLY A 137 -6.36 9.10 8.27
N VAL A 138 -5.23 8.58 7.79
CA VAL A 138 -4.61 8.89 6.49
C VAL A 138 -4.21 7.60 5.80
N ILE A 139 -4.65 7.42 4.56
CA ILE A 139 -4.44 6.20 3.77
C ILE A 139 -3.96 6.59 2.38
N TYR A 140 -2.85 6.01 1.92
CA TYR A 140 -2.38 6.08 0.55
C TYR A 140 -2.63 4.74 -0.12
N SER A 141 -3.35 4.74 -1.24
CA SER A 141 -3.75 3.50 -1.89
C SER A 141 -3.60 3.58 -3.40
N ILE A 142 -3.31 2.44 -4.01
CA ILE A 142 -3.23 2.27 -5.45
C ILE A 142 -4.41 1.43 -5.91
N HIS A 143 -5.14 1.89 -6.93
CA HIS A 143 -6.27 1.14 -7.49
C HIS A 143 -6.28 1.20 -9.01
N LYS A 144 -6.90 0.19 -9.64
CA LYS A 144 -7.20 0.26 -11.08
C LYS A 144 -7.96 1.55 -11.40
N TYR A 145 -7.51 2.27 -12.43
CA TYR A 145 -8.15 3.52 -12.84
C TYR A 145 -9.62 3.29 -13.22
N ALA A 146 -9.93 2.16 -13.87
CA ALA A 146 -11.31 1.77 -14.21
C ALA A 146 -12.22 1.52 -12.99
N ALA A 147 -11.65 1.21 -11.83
CA ALA A 147 -12.39 1.00 -10.58
C ALA A 147 -12.46 2.24 -9.70
N LEU A 148 -11.77 3.33 -10.06
CA LEU A 148 -11.59 4.53 -9.23
C LEU A 148 -12.92 5.08 -8.71
N GLN A 149 -13.91 5.26 -9.59
CA GLN A 149 -15.23 5.79 -9.20
C GLN A 149 -15.95 4.95 -8.13
N TYR A 150 -15.78 3.62 -8.18
CA TYR A 150 -16.32 2.74 -7.15
C TYR A 150 -15.57 2.90 -5.82
N ILE A 151 -14.24 3.00 -5.86
CA ILE A 151 -13.41 3.20 -4.68
C ILE A 151 -13.71 4.55 -4.00
N LEU A 152 -13.87 5.62 -4.78
CA LEU A 152 -14.20 6.95 -4.24
C LEU A 152 -15.53 6.93 -3.47
N ARG A 153 -16.58 6.29 -4.03
CA ARG A 153 -17.87 6.13 -3.35
C ARG A 153 -17.76 5.26 -2.08
N LEU A 154 -16.95 4.20 -2.12
CA LEU A 154 -16.71 3.37 -0.95
C LEU A 154 -16.02 4.17 0.16
N ALA A 155 -14.99 4.95 -0.18
CA ALA A 155 -14.26 5.78 0.76
C ALA A 155 -15.17 6.87 1.37
N GLU A 156 -15.97 7.54 0.55
CA GLU A 156 -16.95 8.52 1.02
C GLU A 156 -17.96 7.91 2.01
N GLY A 157 -18.49 6.73 1.70
CA GLY A 157 -19.38 5.98 2.61
C GLY A 157 -18.73 5.55 3.93
N LEU A 158 -17.39 5.57 4.01
CA LEU A 158 -16.61 5.33 5.23
C LEU A 158 -16.19 6.63 5.93
N GLY A 159 -16.67 7.79 5.48
CA GLY A 159 -16.32 9.09 6.03
C GLY A 159 -14.92 9.58 5.63
N LEU A 160 -14.37 9.06 4.54
CA LEU A 160 -13.06 9.46 4.02
C LEU A 160 -13.22 10.41 2.84
N ARG A 161 -12.46 11.51 2.85
CA ARG A 161 -12.30 12.39 1.69
C ARG A 161 -11.14 11.89 0.85
N ALA A 162 -11.37 11.79 -0.46
CA ALA A 162 -10.36 11.34 -1.40
C ALA A 162 -9.71 12.49 -2.17
N GLU A 163 -8.42 12.34 -2.47
CA GLU A 163 -7.61 13.18 -3.33
C GLU A 163 -6.88 12.28 -4.34
N LEU A 164 -7.03 12.56 -5.64
CA LEU A 164 -6.24 11.89 -6.69
C LEU A 164 -4.85 12.54 -6.74
N LEU A 165 -3.81 11.77 -6.46
CA LEU A 165 -2.43 12.26 -6.45
C LEU A 165 -1.75 12.13 -7.81
N ASP A 166 -1.95 10.99 -8.47
CA ASP A 166 -1.29 10.67 -9.73
C ASP A 166 -2.03 9.55 -10.49
N ALA A 167 -1.73 9.42 -11.77
CA ALA A 167 -2.15 8.31 -12.61
C ALA A 167 -0.93 7.68 -13.29
N ALA A 168 -0.79 6.36 -13.17
CA ALA A 168 0.39 5.64 -13.64
C ALA A 168 0.00 4.34 -14.36
N ARG A 169 1.01 3.60 -14.83
CA ARG A 169 0.84 2.23 -15.36
C ARG A 169 1.75 1.27 -14.61
N ILE A 170 1.20 0.12 -14.24
CA ILE A 170 1.95 -0.99 -13.65
C ILE A 170 2.02 -2.11 -14.69
N ASP A 171 3.25 -2.50 -15.04
CA ASP A 171 3.49 -3.68 -15.87
C ASP A 171 3.53 -4.92 -14.99
N ILE A 172 2.45 -5.69 -14.99
CA ILE A 172 2.38 -6.95 -14.26
C ILE A 172 3.08 -8.03 -15.11
N PRO A 173 4.14 -8.68 -14.59
CA PRO A 173 4.83 -9.74 -15.31
C PRO A 173 3.90 -10.94 -15.55
N PRO A 174 4.22 -11.82 -16.51
CA PRO A 174 3.47 -13.06 -16.68
C PRO A 174 3.62 -13.91 -15.41
N MET A 175 2.52 -14.15 -14.70
CA MET A 175 2.52 -14.90 -13.43
C MET A 175 2.21 -16.41 -13.62
N TYR A 176 2.20 -16.92 -14.86
CA TYR A 176 1.99 -18.34 -15.19
C TYR A 176 3.23 -18.93 -15.89
N PRO A 177 3.73 -20.12 -15.50
CA PRO A 177 4.80 -20.82 -16.21
C PRO A 177 4.42 -21.23 -17.65
N HIS A 178 3.14 -21.51 -17.89
CA HIS A 178 2.63 -22.08 -19.14
C HIS A 178 1.88 -21.07 -20.04
N HIS A 179 1.75 -19.80 -19.64
CA HIS A 179 1.17 -18.76 -20.50
C HIS A 179 2.24 -17.76 -20.96
N ARG A 180 2.64 -17.94 -22.22
CA ARG A 180 3.59 -17.11 -22.98
C ARG A 180 3.03 -15.74 -23.39
N LYS A 181 2.12 -15.11 -22.63
CA LYS A 181 1.47 -13.83 -23.01
C LYS A 181 2.16 -12.61 -22.39
N ARG A 182 2.15 -11.52 -23.18
CA ARG A 182 2.80 -10.21 -22.97
C ARG A 182 2.54 -9.64 -21.58
N ARG A 183 3.52 -8.89 -21.05
CA ARG A 183 3.36 -7.98 -19.90
C ARG A 183 1.98 -7.32 -19.94
N HIS A 184 1.21 -7.46 -18.86
CA HIS A 184 -0.10 -6.83 -18.74
C HIS A 184 0.07 -5.46 -18.11
N SER A 185 -0.01 -4.42 -18.92
CA SER A 185 0.05 -3.03 -18.44
C SER A 185 -1.31 -2.59 -17.92
N VAL A 186 -1.40 -2.29 -16.63
CA VAL A 186 -2.62 -1.88 -15.92
C VAL A 186 -2.54 -0.39 -15.61
N ALA A 187 -3.52 0.40 -16.07
CA ALA A 187 -3.64 1.79 -15.67
C ALA A 187 -4.17 1.90 -14.23
N VAL A 188 -3.46 2.65 -13.40
CA VAL A 188 -3.75 2.80 -11.96
C VAL A 188 -3.87 4.26 -11.58
N ALA A 189 -4.63 4.52 -10.51
CA ALA A 189 -4.72 5.78 -9.81
C ALA A 189 -4.04 5.63 -8.44
N ILE A 190 -3.25 6.63 -8.06
CA ILE A 190 -2.71 6.77 -6.71
C ILE A 190 -3.59 7.78 -6.00
N ILE A 191 -4.20 7.38 -4.88
CA ILE A 191 -5.11 8.23 -4.12
C ILE A 191 -4.63 8.38 -2.68
N ARG A 192 -4.92 9.56 -2.10
CA ARG A 192 -4.87 9.79 -0.66
C ARG A 192 -6.30 9.85 -0.15
N LEU A 193 -6.58 9.15 0.93
CA LEU A 193 -7.82 9.20 1.67
C LEU A 193 -7.54 9.75 3.07
N GLU A 194 -8.42 10.61 3.55
CA GLU A 194 -8.29 11.27 4.84
C GLU A 194 -9.63 11.28 5.57
N ALA A 195 -9.62 10.92 6.85
CA ALA A 195 -10.82 10.96 7.67
C ALA A 195 -11.41 12.38 7.71
N THR A 196 -12.64 12.53 7.25
CA THR A 196 -13.42 13.74 7.50
C THR A 196 -13.81 13.71 8.98
N SER A 197 -13.59 14.78 9.71
CA SER A 197 -13.88 14.87 11.14
C SER A 197 -15.39 14.76 11.41
N ARG A 198 -15.92 13.53 11.44
CA ARG A 198 -17.17 13.11 12.09
C ARG A 198 -16.99 11.69 12.63
N GLY A 199 -16.54 11.65 13.89
CA GLY A 199 -16.34 10.43 14.64
C GLY A 199 -15.28 10.59 15.71
N THR A 200 -15.34 11.65 16.51
CA THR A 200 -14.94 11.49 17.91
C THR A 200 -15.78 10.32 18.44
N PRO A 201 -15.19 9.20 18.88
CA PRO A 201 -15.96 8.24 19.63
C PRO A 201 -16.46 9.00 20.85
N ASN A 202 -17.78 8.99 21.06
CA ASN A 202 -18.36 9.43 22.31
C ASN A 202 -17.57 8.71 23.40
N ARG A 203 -16.81 9.44 24.21
CA ARG A 203 -16.34 8.94 25.48
C ARG A 203 -17.58 8.95 26.37
N SER A 204 -18.42 7.93 26.20
CA SER A 204 -19.33 7.53 27.26
C SER A 204 -18.47 6.84 28.30
N GLU A 205 -18.48 7.48 29.47
CA GLU A 205 -17.95 7.10 30.79
C GLU A 205 -17.81 5.61 31.07
#